data_AF-A0AAD9ULU2-F1
#
_entry.id   AF-A0AAD9ULU2-F1
#
_cell.length_a   1.000
_cell.length_b   1.000
_cell.length_c   1.000
_cell.angle_alpha   90.00
_cell.angle_beta   90.00
_cell.angle_gamma   90.00
#
_symmetry.space_group_name_H-M   'P 1'
#
loop_
_entity.id
_entity.type
_entity.pdbx_description
1 polymer ?
#
loop_
_entity_poly.entity_id
_entity_poly.type
_entity_poly.pdbx_seq_one_letter_code
_entity_poly.pdbx_strand_id
1 'polypeptide(L)'
;MLFCFQIAETEIFIEDSEFKFYSKPYYLRLTLPGNIVEDGRETAEYKAETGVFNVRVAKATAGQYFDGLDMLTKLLAPSGNTSAGGPLIETLGESTTLVCQSSS
;
A
#
# COMPACT_ATOMS: atom_id res chain seq x y z
N MET A 1 -33.90 -23.68 1.36
CA MET A 1 -32.46 -23.94 1.56
C MET A 1 -31.71 -22.94 0.71
N LEU A 2 -31.45 -21.76 1.27
CA LEU A 2 -30.64 -20.72 0.64
C LEU A 2 -29.20 -21.25 0.55
N PHE A 3 -28.66 -21.32 -0.66
CA PHE A 3 -27.22 -21.29 -0.87
C PHE A 3 -26.91 -19.96 -1.56
N CYS A 4 -26.40 -19.02 -0.75
CA CYS A 4 -25.89 -17.73 -1.17
C CYS A 4 -24.59 -17.95 -1.96
N PHE A 5 -24.50 -17.41 -3.18
CA PHE A 5 -23.21 -17.18 -3.83
C PHE A 5 -23.18 -15.78 -4.40
N GLN A 6 -22.98 -14.84 -3.48
CA GLN A 6 -22.88 -13.41 -3.74
C GLN A 6 -21.45 -13.10 -4.23
N ILE A 7 -21.18 -13.27 -5.53
CA ILE A 7 -19.99 -12.69 -6.19
C ILE A 7 -20.17 -11.15 -6.38
N ALA A 8 -21.35 -10.60 -6.07
CA ALA A 8 -21.78 -9.26 -6.47
C ALA A 8 -21.21 -8.06 -5.68
N GLU A 9 -20.18 -8.21 -4.83
CA GLU A 9 -19.67 -7.12 -3.97
C GLU A 9 -18.18 -6.79 -4.21
N THR A 10 -17.70 -6.81 -5.46
CA THR A 10 -16.32 -6.39 -5.77
C THR A 10 -16.29 -5.11 -6.61
N GLU A 11 -15.59 -4.08 -6.13
CA GLU A 11 -15.42 -2.79 -6.80
C GLU A 11 -13.93 -2.46 -6.97
N ILE A 12 -13.56 -1.91 -8.12
CA ILE A 12 -12.20 -1.48 -8.44
C ILE A 12 -12.25 0.00 -8.82
N PHE A 13 -11.32 0.79 -8.27
CA PHE A 13 -11.14 2.19 -8.63
C PHE A 13 -9.69 2.44 -9.02
N ILE A 14 -9.50 3.19 -10.12
CA ILE A 14 -8.20 3.50 -10.68
C ILE A 14 -8.09 5.01 -10.80
N GLU A 15 -7.04 5.60 -10.25
CA GLU A 15 -6.78 7.04 -10.30
C GLU A 15 -5.28 7.26 -10.43
N ASP A 16 -4.81 7.55 -11.65
CA ASP A 16 -3.39 7.72 -11.97
C ASP A 16 -2.53 6.54 -11.49
N SER A 17 -1.76 6.70 -10.43
CA SER A 17 -0.91 5.65 -9.85
C SER A 17 -1.62 4.86 -8.74
N GLU A 18 -2.85 5.20 -8.40
CA GLU A 18 -3.60 4.60 -7.31
C GLU A 18 -4.56 3.51 -7.82
N PHE A 19 -4.47 2.35 -7.20
CA PHE A 19 -5.36 1.22 -7.44
C PHE A 19 -6.06 0.86 -6.13
N LYS A 20 -7.39 0.94 -6.11
CA LYS A 20 -8.22 0.53 -4.97
C LYS A 20 -9.06 -0.67 -5.38
N PHE A 21 -9.11 -1.66 -4.51
CA PHE A 21 -9.91 -2.86 -4.65
C PHE A 21 -10.72 -3.05 -3.37
N TYR A 22 -12.02 -3.17 -3.52
CA TYR A 22 -12.97 -3.42 -2.44
C TYR A 22 -13.66 -4.75 -2.73
N SER A 23 -13.60 -5.68 -1.79
CA SER A 23 -14.36 -6.93 -1.87
C SER A 23 -14.61 -7.41 -0.45
N LYS A 24 -15.83 -7.22 0.04
CA LYS A 24 -16.15 -7.37 1.48
C LYS A 24 -15.69 -8.74 2.03
N PRO A 25 -15.01 -8.78 3.20
CA PRO A 25 -14.67 -7.69 4.10
C PRO A 25 -13.33 -6.99 3.80
N TYR A 26 -12.72 -7.27 2.65
CA TYR A 26 -11.39 -6.82 2.28
C TYR A 26 -11.39 -5.48 1.56
N TYR A 27 -10.41 -4.66 1.90
CA TYR A 27 -10.08 -3.43 1.20
C TYR A 27 -8.57 -3.41 0.96
N LEU A 28 -8.19 -3.10 -0.27
CA LEU A 28 -6.82 -2.98 -0.70
C LEU A 28 -6.64 -1.65 -1.43
N ARG A 29 -5.65 -0.86 -1.01
CA ARG A 29 -5.20 0.33 -1.72
C ARG A 29 -3.72 0.17 -2.02
N LEU A 30 -3.37 0.28 -3.29
CA LEU A 30 -2.01 0.23 -3.78
C LEU A 30 -1.65 1.57 -4.41
N THR A 31 -0.48 2.09 -4.06
CA THR A 31 0.17 3.16 -4.81
C THR A 31 1.25 2.53 -5.67
N LEU A 32 1.00 2.51 -6.98
CA LEU A 32 1.90 1.94 -7.98
C LEU A 32 3.02 2.94 -8.31
N PRO A 33 4.20 2.45 -8.75
CA PRO A 33 5.35 3.30 -9.12
C PRO A 33 5.13 4.09 -10.42
N GLY A 34 4.05 3.82 -11.15
CA GLY A 34 3.70 4.52 -12.38
C GLY A 34 2.20 4.54 -12.60
N ASN A 35 1.77 5.37 -13.54
CA ASN A 35 0.35 5.59 -13.81
C ASN A 35 -0.24 4.42 -14.60
N ILE A 36 -1.46 4.06 -14.25
CA ILE A 36 -2.34 3.11 -14.89
C ILE A 36 -3.55 3.85 -15.47
N VAL A 37 -4.23 3.23 -16.43
CA VAL A 37 -5.35 3.83 -17.15
C VAL A 37 -6.47 2.82 -17.38
N GLU A 38 -7.71 3.29 -17.30
CA GLU A 38 -8.91 2.55 -17.71
C GLU A 38 -9.17 2.84 -19.19
N ASP A 39 -8.89 1.86 -20.04
CA ASP A 39 -9.00 2.00 -21.50
C ASP A 39 -9.96 0.98 -22.14
N GLY A 40 -10.72 0.25 -21.32
CA GLY A 40 -11.65 -0.79 -21.74
C GLY A 40 -11.00 -2.16 -21.95
N ARG A 41 -9.68 -2.29 -21.72
CA ARG A 41 -8.96 -3.58 -21.78
C ARG A 41 -8.71 -4.19 -20.40
N GLU A 42 -9.26 -3.58 -19.36
CA GLU A 42 -9.24 -4.12 -18.00
C GLU A 42 -10.05 -5.41 -17.89
N THR A 43 -9.57 -6.33 -17.06
CA THR A 43 -10.27 -7.58 -16.78
C THR A 43 -10.16 -7.91 -15.29
N ALA A 44 -11.25 -8.33 -14.66
CA ALA A 44 -11.26 -8.84 -13.30
C ALA A 44 -11.99 -10.19 -13.25
N GLU A 45 -11.27 -11.25 -12.87
CA GLU A 45 -11.82 -12.60 -12.73
C GLU A 45 -11.54 -13.15 -11.32
N TYR A 46 -12.54 -13.82 -10.73
CA TYR A 46 -12.38 -14.53 -9.47
C TYR A 46 -12.33 -16.05 -9.71
N LYS A 47 -11.20 -16.67 -9.35
CA LYS A 47 -11.03 -18.13 -9.40
C LYS A 47 -11.40 -18.72 -8.04
N ALA A 48 -12.66 -19.12 -7.91
CA ALA A 48 -13.20 -19.68 -6.66
C ALA A 48 -12.47 -20.94 -6.18
N GLU A 49 -11.94 -21.74 -7.10
CA GLU A 49 -11.18 -22.96 -6.78
C GLU A 49 -9.89 -22.67 -6.00
N THR A 50 -9.24 -21.54 -6.27
CA THR A 50 -7.98 -21.15 -5.65
C THR A 50 -8.13 -19.98 -4.67
N GLY A 51 -9.30 -19.34 -4.63
CA GLY A 51 -9.54 -18.12 -3.86
C GLY A 51 -8.77 -16.90 -4.37
N VAL A 52 -8.45 -16.84 -5.68
CA VAL A 52 -7.59 -15.78 -6.26
C VAL A 52 -8.40 -14.85 -7.15
N PHE A 53 -8.29 -13.54 -6.88
CA PHE A 53 -8.72 -12.49 -7.81
C PHE A 53 -7.58 -12.15 -8.77
N ASN A 54 -7.83 -12.26 -10.08
CA ASN A 54 -6.91 -11.82 -11.11
C ASN A 54 -7.48 -10.53 -11.73
N VAL A 55 -6.78 -9.42 -11.50
CA VAL A 55 -7.12 -8.12 -12.06
C VAL A 55 -6.02 -7.70 -13.03
N ARG A 56 -6.40 -7.27 -14.23
CA ARG A 56 -5.50 -6.71 -15.24
C ARG A 56 -5.93 -5.29 -15.56
N VAL A 57 -4.97 -4.37 -15.53
CA VAL A 57 -5.15 -2.95 -15.83
C VAL A 57 -4.02 -2.51 -16.75
N ALA A 58 -4.32 -1.66 -17.73
CA ALA A 58 -3.33 -1.14 -18.65
C ALA A 58 -2.44 -0.08 -17.96
N LYS A 59 -1.16 -0.05 -18.34
CA LYS A 59 -0.26 1.06 -17.99
C LYS A 59 -0.60 2.27 -18.86
N ALA A 60 -0.50 3.47 -18.30
CA ALA A 60 -0.68 4.69 -19.07
C ALA A 60 0.36 4.83 -20.21
N THR A 61 1.62 4.43 -19.93
CA THR A 61 2.69 4.39 -20.92
C THR A 61 3.06 2.96 -21.28
N ALA A 62 2.80 2.56 -22.53
CA ALA A 62 3.18 1.24 -23.03
C ALA A 62 4.71 1.05 -22.96
N GLY A 63 5.16 -0.11 -22.45
CA GLY A 63 6.58 -0.41 -22.26
C GLY A 63 7.22 0.19 -21.01
N GLN A 64 6.50 1.00 -20.21
CA GLN A 64 7.02 1.51 -18.95
C GLN A 64 7.29 0.35 -17.97
N TYR A 65 8.50 0.32 -17.41
CA TYR A 65 8.84 -0.61 -16.34
C TYR A 65 8.34 -0.07 -15.00
N PHE A 66 7.71 -0.93 -14.19
CA PHE A 66 7.22 -0.60 -12.84
C PHE A 66 8.19 -1.26 -11.85
N ASP A 67 9.06 -0.45 -11.27
CA ASP A 67 10.09 -0.95 -10.34
C ASP A 67 9.48 -1.23 -8.96
N GLY A 68 9.95 -2.30 -8.30
CA GLY A 68 9.53 -2.64 -6.93
C GLY A 68 8.08 -3.15 -6.77
N LEU A 69 7.43 -3.66 -7.83
CA LEU A 69 6.08 -4.24 -7.74
C LEU A 69 6.03 -5.50 -6.87
N ASP A 70 7.16 -6.20 -6.73
CA ASP A 70 7.37 -7.35 -5.85
C ASP A 70 7.41 -6.96 -4.36
N MET A 71 7.70 -5.69 -4.05
CA MET A 71 7.76 -5.18 -2.69
C MET A 71 6.40 -4.67 -2.24
N LEU A 72 5.46 -5.60 -2.00
CA LEU A 72 4.07 -5.29 -1.62
C LEU A 72 3.94 -4.28 -0.46
N THR A 73 4.85 -4.28 0.51
CA THR A 73 4.86 -3.32 1.62
C THR A 73 5.06 -1.88 1.17
N LYS A 74 5.79 -1.64 0.07
CA LYS A 74 5.96 -0.31 -0.52
C LYS A 74 4.70 0.17 -1.23
N LEU A 75 3.93 -0.74 -1.81
CA LEU A 75 2.68 -0.42 -2.51
C LEU A 75 1.54 -0.14 -1.52
N LEU A 76 1.56 -0.77 -0.34
CA LEU A 76 0.58 -0.59 0.73
C LEU A 76 0.83 0.66 1.58
N ALA A 77 2.07 1.15 1.60
CA ALA A 77 2.42 2.35 2.35
C ALA A 77 1.62 3.53 1.78
N PRO A 78 0.93 4.33 2.62
CA PRO A 78 0.44 5.62 2.16
C PRO A 78 1.66 6.38 1.64
N SER A 79 1.59 6.89 0.40
CA SER A 79 2.56 7.86 -0.11
C SER A 79 2.40 9.17 0.65
N GLY A 80 2.68 9.14 1.95
CA GLY A 80 3.01 10.34 2.69
C GLY A 80 4.38 10.76 2.21
N ASN A 81 4.49 12.00 1.75
CA ASN A 81 5.69 12.76 2.02
C ASN A 81 5.89 12.77 3.54
N THR A 82 6.46 11.71 4.12
CA THR A 82 7.41 11.94 5.18
C THR A 82 8.59 12.58 4.48
N SER A 83 8.54 13.91 4.40
CA SER A 83 9.76 14.70 4.51
C SER A 83 10.43 14.24 5.79
N ALA A 84 11.18 13.14 5.71
CA ALA A 84 12.11 12.69 6.71
C ALA A 84 13.22 13.74 6.72
N GLY A 85 12.96 14.84 7.39
CA GLY A 85 13.99 15.75 7.89
C GLY A 85 14.80 15.01 8.94
N GLY A 86 15.66 14.10 8.48
CA GLY A 86 16.70 13.45 9.26
C GLY A 86 16.24 12.36 10.25
N PRO A 87 17.20 11.57 10.76
CA PRO A 87 16.96 10.63 11.85
C PRO A 87 16.73 11.42 13.15
N LEU A 88 15.50 11.40 13.68
CA LEU A 88 15.19 12.00 14.97
C LEU A 88 15.48 10.97 16.08
N ILE A 89 16.73 10.97 16.57
CA ILE A 89 17.06 10.33 17.84
C ILE A 89 16.86 11.38 18.94
N GLU A 90 15.99 11.12 19.89
CA GLU A 90 15.84 11.95 21.09
C GLU A 90 16.56 11.25 22.24
N THR A 91 17.70 11.79 22.66
CA THR A 91 18.44 11.29 23.82
C THR A 91 17.69 11.64 25.10
N LEU A 92 17.28 10.61 25.85
CA LEU A 92 16.81 10.73 27.23
C LEU A 92 17.94 11.33 28.08
N GLY A 93 17.78 12.59 28.48
CA GLY A 93 18.73 13.29 29.35
C GLY A 93 18.63 12.77 30.77
N GLU A 94 19.39 11.73 31.11
CA GLU A 94 19.73 11.43 32.49
C GLU A 94 21.01 12.20 32.86
N SER A 95 20.82 13.42 33.36
CA SER A 95 21.91 14.22 33.93
C SER A 95 22.22 13.75 35.35
N THR A 96 22.90 12.61 35.48
CA THR A 96 23.68 12.31 36.69
C THR A 96 25.10 12.81 36.48
N THR A 97 25.38 14.03 36.92
CA THR A 97 26.76 14.47 37.15
C THR A 97 27.03 14.38 38.64
N LEU A 98 27.71 13.31 39.03
CA LEU A 98 28.42 13.23 40.29
C LEU A 98 29.54 14.27 40.27
N VAL A 99 29.42 15.29 41.11
CA VAL A 99 30.59 16.06 41.56
C VAL A 99 30.75 15.82 43.06
N CYS A 100 31.71 14.96 43.37
CA CYS A 100 32.32 14.90 44.69
C CYS A 100 33.15 16.17 44.88
N GLN A 101 32.90 16.93 45.94
CA GLN A 101 33.95 17.55 46.74
C GLN A 101 33.42 18.04 48.09
N SER A 102 34.28 17.82 49.07
CA SER A 102 34.15 17.85 50.52
C SER A 102 34.33 19.23 51.16
N SER A 103 33.72 19.41 52.34
CA SER A 103 34.13 20.28 53.47
C SER A 103 34.03 21.81 53.25
N SER A 104 33.57 22.65 54.20
CA SER A 104 33.49 22.57 55.67
C SER A 104 32.24 23.25 56.21
#